data_AF-A0A847CD21-F1
#
_entry.id   AF-A0A847CD21-F1
#
_cell.length_a   1.000
_cell.length_b   1.000
_cell.length_c   1.000
_cell.angle_alpha   90.00
_cell.angle_beta   90.00
_cell.angle_gamma   90.00
#
_symmetry.space_group_name_H-M   'P 1'
#
loop_
_entity.id
_entity.type
_entity.pdbx_description
1 polymer ?
#
loop_
_entity_poly.entity_id
_entity_poly.type
_entity_poly.pdbx_seq_one_letter_code
_entity_poly.pdbx_strand_id
1 'polypeptide(L)'
;VNLASDLTDNDELYSVFYELAQHIAFLVNTLNLQLVCICGIDKKYINLLEELIRERIKIQWAYDMKKNYDVHMASFGSIAVAYGAASMFLEQLFSLPDISVNTCSSPHILEFLTSISTEKNDKNGKKSFTSENTNDKL
;
A
#
# COMPACT_ATOMS: atom_id res chain seq x y z
N VAL A 1 -12.78 -36.33 -11.06
CA VAL A 1 -11.69 -35.76 -10.24
C VAL A 1 -10.40 -36.00 -11.01
N ASN A 2 -9.89 -34.97 -11.70
CA ASN A 2 -8.68 -35.07 -12.52
C ASN A 2 -7.47 -34.87 -11.60
N LEU A 3 -6.80 -35.97 -11.26
CA LEU A 3 -5.68 -36.01 -10.31
C LEU A 3 -4.36 -35.51 -10.92
N ALA A 4 -4.28 -35.37 -12.25
CA ALA A 4 -3.05 -35.02 -12.97
C ALA A 4 -2.81 -33.51 -13.10
N SER A 5 -3.85 -32.67 -13.10
CA SER A 5 -3.70 -31.21 -13.21
C SER A 5 -3.30 -30.56 -11.89
N ASP A 6 -3.64 -31.19 -10.76
CA ASP A 6 -3.35 -30.66 -9.43
C ASP A 6 -1.86 -30.84 -9.04
N LEU A 7 -1.15 -31.80 -9.65
CA LEU A 7 0.26 -32.05 -9.33
C LEU A 7 1.22 -31.08 -10.03
N THR A 8 0.96 -30.73 -11.30
CA THR A 8 1.83 -29.84 -12.09
C THR A 8 1.76 -28.39 -11.62
N ASP A 9 0.56 -27.90 -11.27
CA ASP A 9 0.38 -26.54 -10.77
C ASP A 9 1.13 -26.31 -9.45
N ASN A 10 1.26 -27.35 -8.61
CA ASN A 10 1.98 -27.25 -7.35
C ASN A 10 3.50 -27.15 -7.54
N ASP A 11 4.07 -27.84 -8.54
CA ASP A 11 5.51 -27.79 -8.82
C ASP A 11 5.95 -26.44 -9.41
N GLU A 12 5.16 -25.89 -10.33
CA GLU A 12 5.42 -24.56 -10.92
C GLU A 12 5.28 -23.45 -9.86
N LEU A 13 4.22 -23.51 -9.05
CA LEU A 13 4.00 -22.57 -7.96
C LEU A 13 5.14 -22.62 -6.93
N TYR A 14 5.60 -23.83 -6.59
CA TYR A 14 6.72 -24.02 -5.69
C TYR A 14 7.99 -23.35 -6.23
N SER A 15 8.29 -23.52 -7.52
CA SER A 15 9.43 -22.86 -8.17
C SER A 15 9.36 -21.33 -8.06
N VAL A 16 8.18 -20.75 -8.28
CA VAL A 16 7.97 -19.30 -8.13
C VAL A 16 8.18 -18.84 -6.69
N PHE A 17 7.64 -19.56 -5.70
CA PHE A 17 7.83 -19.21 -4.29
C PHE A 17 9.27 -19.39 -3.84
N TYR A 18 9.96 -20.40 -4.36
CA TYR A 18 11.36 -20.64 -4.09
C TYR A 18 12.24 -19.49 -4.60
N GLU A 19 11.98 -18.99 -5.81
CA GLU A 19 12.70 -17.84 -6.37
C GLU A 19 12.34 -16.54 -5.65
N LEU A 20 11.07 -16.33 -5.32
CA LEU A 20 10.63 -15.19 -4.52
C LEU A 20 11.33 -15.16 -3.15
N ALA A 21 11.43 -16.31 -2.49
CA ALA A 21 12.12 -16.43 -1.21
C ALA A 21 13.62 -16.10 -1.31
N GLN A 22 14.29 -16.40 -2.44
CA GLN A 22 15.67 -15.98 -2.68
C GLN A 22 15.82 -14.47 -2.73
N HIS A 23 14.96 -13.81 -3.50
CA HIS A 23 15.02 -12.36 -3.63
C HIS A 23 14.69 -11.66 -2.31
N ILE A 24 13.71 -12.16 -1.56
CA ILE A 24 13.39 -11.63 -0.22
C ILE A 24 14.58 -11.83 0.71
N ALA A 25 15.19 -13.01 0.74
CA ALA A 25 16.35 -13.28 1.58
C ALA A 25 17.53 -12.36 1.25
N PHE A 26 17.78 -12.11 -0.04
CA PHE A 26 18.77 -11.14 -0.49
C PHE A 26 18.48 -9.73 0.04
N LEU A 27 17.24 -9.24 -0.10
CA LEU A 27 16.84 -7.92 0.40
C LEU A 27 16.96 -7.82 1.92
N VAL A 28 16.47 -8.83 2.64
CA VAL A 28 16.54 -8.89 4.11
C VAL A 28 18.00 -8.85 4.56
N ASN A 29 18.88 -9.62 3.92
CA ASN A 29 20.30 -9.70 4.26
C ASN A 29 21.07 -8.44 3.91
N THR A 30 20.74 -7.80 2.80
CA THR A 30 21.41 -6.57 2.34
C THR A 30 20.97 -5.34 3.15
N LEU A 31 19.68 -5.19 3.40
CA LEU A 31 19.12 -4.01 4.07
C LEU A 31 18.98 -4.18 5.59
N ASN A 32 19.42 -5.32 6.13
CA ASN A 32 19.29 -5.69 7.54
C ASN A 32 17.83 -5.55 8.07
N LEU A 33 16.87 -6.00 7.27
CA LEU A 33 15.45 -5.93 7.65
C LEU A 33 15.18 -6.86 8.84
N GLN A 34 14.44 -6.33 9.82
CA GLN A 34 14.01 -7.07 11.02
C GLN A 34 12.63 -7.70 10.86
N LEU A 35 11.80 -7.18 9.95
CA LEU A 35 10.44 -7.64 9.76
C LEU A 35 10.12 -7.75 8.28
N VAL A 36 9.57 -8.91 7.90
CA VAL A 36 9.00 -9.18 6.58
C VAL A 36 7.52 -9.47 6.77
N CYS A 37 6.68 -8.63 6.18
CA CYS A 37 5.23 -8.79 6.21
C CYS A 37 4.74 -9.25 4.85
N ILE A 38 4.04 -10.39 4.79
CA ILE A 38 3.49 -10.95 3.55
C ILE A 38 2.02 -10.55 3.42
N CYS A 39 1.67 -9.96 2.29
CA CYS A 39 0.33 -9.45 1.99
C CYS A 39 -0.18 -10.03 0.66
N GLY A 40 -1.50 -10.10 0.49
CA GLY A 40 -2.12 -10.35 -0.82
C GLY A 40 -2.02 -11.79 -1.35
N ILE A 41 -1.59 -12.75 -0.53
CA ILE A 41 -1.56 -14.17 -0.88
C ILE A 41 -2.65 -14.94 -0.12
N ASP A 42 -3.15 -16.01 -0.73
CA ASP A 42 -4.10 -16.93 -0.09
C ASP A 42 -3.46 -17.61 1.13
N LYS A 43 -4.25 -17.76 2.20
CA LYS A 43 -3.83 -18.37 3.47
C LYS A 43 -3.29 -19.79 3.29
N LYS A 44 -3.76 -20.52 2.27
CA LYS A 44 -3.28 -21.89 2.01
C LYS A 44 -1.79 -21.98 1.65
N TYR A 45 -1.22 -20.91 1.09
CA TYR A 45 0.17 -20.88 0.62
C TYR A 45 1.13 -20.19 1.58
N ILE A 46 0.61 -19.53 2.62
CA ILE A 46 1.43 -18.62 3.42
C ILE A 46 2.48 -19.35 4.25
N ASN A 47 2.11 -20.48 4.87
CA ASN A 47 3.03 -21.26 5.68
C ASN A 47 4.22 -21.76 4.86
N LEU A 48 3.95 -22.21 3.63
CA LEU A 48 4.98 -22.66 2.69
C LEU A 48 5.94 -21.50 2.34
N LEU A 49 5.39 -20.34 1.99
CA LEU A 49 6.21 -19.19 1.62
C LEU A 49 7.01 -18.63 2.82
N GLU A 50 6.40 -18.57 4.02
CA GLU A 50 7.09 -18.17 5.25
C GLU A 50 8.26 -19.11 5.57
N GLU A 51 8.06 -20.42 5.46
CA GLU A 51 9.10 -21.42 5.67
C GLU A 51 10.25 -21.25 4.66
N LEU A 52 9.93 -21.13 3.36
CA LEU A 52 10.92 -20.91 2.31
C LEU A 52 11.72 -19.63 2.55
N ILE A 53 11.07 -18.53 2.89
CA ILE A 53 11.75 -17.26 3.19
C ILE A 53 12.68 -17.42 4.39
N ARG A 54 12.21 -18.03 5.49
CA ARG A 54 13.03 -18.24 6.70
C ARG A 54 14.24 -19.12 6.40
N GLU A 55 14.07 -20.16 5.59
CA GLU A 55 15.15 -21.03 5.15
C GLU A 55 16.17 -20.27 4.29
N ARG A 56 15.71 -19.54 3.25
CA ARG A 56 16.63 -18.80 2.36
C ARG A 56 17.39 -17.70 3.10
N ILE A 57 16.75 -16.96 4.01
CA ILE A 57 17.43 -15.93 4.84
C ILE A 57 18.58 -16.55 5.60
N LYS A 58 18.33 -17.69 6.25
CA LYS A 58 19.32 -18.41 7.05
C LYS A 58 20.48 -18.94 6.21
N ILE A 59 20.19 -19.53 5.04
CA ILE A 59 21.22 -20.09 4.15
C ILE A 59 22.11 -18.99 3.55
N GLN A 60 21.52 -17.87 3.17
CA GLN A 60 22.25 -16.76 2.52
C GLN A 60 22.92 -15.80 3.52
N TRP A 61 22.78 -16.04 4.82
CA TRP A 61 23.38 -15.19 5.83
C TRP A 61 24.88 -15.49 5.94
N ALA A 62 25.71 -14.48 5.68
CA ALA A 62 27.16 -14.64 5.56
C ALA A 62 27.91 -14.76 6.91
N TYR A 63 27.23 -14.56 8.03
CA TYR A 63 27.85 -14.48 9.36
C TYR A 63 27.38 -15.63 10.25
N ASP A 64 28.27 -16.08 11.15
CA ASP A 64 27.97 -17.14 12.11
C ASP A 64 26.99 -16.71 13.21
N MET A 65 26.76 -15.40 13.35
CA MET A 65 25.80 -14.86 14.31
C MET A 65 24.37 -15.07 13.82
N LYS A 66 23.48 -15.45 14.74
CA LYS A 66 22.04 -15.50 14.43
C LYS A 66 21.52 -14.10 14.10
N LYS A 67 20.89 -13.99 12.94
CA LYS A 67 20.15 -12.79 12.56
C LYS A 67 18.83 -12.71 13.34
N ASN A 68 18.50 -11.53 13.85
CA ASN A 68 17.19 -11.25 14.40
C ASN A 68 16.26 -10.76 13.29
N TYR A 69 15.28 -11.57 12.90
CA TYR A 69 14.28 -11.23 11.91
C TYR A 69 12.98 -11.98 12.20
N ASP A 70 11.88 -11.41 11.73
CA ASP A 70 10.58 -12.07 11.76
C ASP A 70 9.86 -12.03 10.41
N VAL A 71 9.06 -13.05 10.16
CA VAL A 71 8.32 -13.24 8.90
C VAL A 71 6.89 -13.65 9.24
N HIS A 72 5.92 -12.80 8.90
CA HIS A 72 4.52 -13.05 9.21
C HIS A 72 3.57 -12.58 8.12
N MET A 73 2.38 -13.17 8.09
CA MET A 73 1.22 -12.63 7.39
C MET A 73 0.76 -11.28 7.97
N ALA A 74 0.37 -10.37 7.09
CA ALA A 74 -0.34 -9.16 7.49
C ALA A 74 -1.66 -9.45 8.22
N SER A 75 -1.84 -8.85 9.39
CA SER A 75 -3.06 -9.01 10.20
C SER A 75 -4.33 -8.57 9.48
N PHE A 76 -4.21 -7.61 8.55
CA PHE A 76 -5.32 -7.04 7.79
C PHE A 76 -5.69 -7.84 6.52
N GLY A 77 -4.96 -8.91 6.20
CA GLY A 77 -5.30 -9.81 5.09
C GLY A 77 -5.54 -9.09 3.76
N SER A 78 -6.74 -9.25 3.19
CA SER A 78 -7.12 -8.70 1.89
C SER A 78 -7.28 -7.17 1.87
N ILE A 79 -7.54 -6.54 3.03
CA ILE A 79 -7.68 -5.08 3.11
C ILE A 79 -6.37 -4.37 3.45
N ALA A 80 -5.26 -5.10 3.64
CA ALA A 80 -3.98 -4.53 4.05
C ALA A 80 -3.51 -3.41 3.11
N VAL A 81 -3.68 -3.58 1.79
CA VAL A 81 -3.29 -2.57 0.79
C VAL A 81 -4.16 -1.32 0.89
N ALA A 82 -5.49 -1.48 1.01
CA ALA A 82 -6.40 -0.35 1.13
C ALA A 82 -6.18 0.41 2.46
N TYR A 83 -5.91 -0.32 3.54
CA TYR A 83 -5.60 0.26 4.84
C TYR A 83 -4.28 1.04 4.80
N GLY A 84 -3.24 0.50 4.16
CA GLY A 84 -1.97 1.19 3.93
C GLY A 84 -2.13 2.46 3.10
N ALA A 85 -2.91 2.40 2.01
CA ALA A 85 -3.20 3.56 1.17
C ALA A 85 -3.97 4.67 1.92
N ALA A 86 -4.98 4.30 2.72
CA ALA A 86 -5.70 5.25 3.57
C ALA A 86 -4.79 5.85 4.65
N SER A 87 -3.90 5.04 5.22
CA SER A 87 -2.92 5.49 6.21
C SER A 87 -1.94 6.50 5.63
N MET A 88 -1.48 6.29 4.38
CA MET A 88 -0.62 7.26 3.69
C MET A 88 -1.33 8.61 3.50
N PHE A 89 -2.61 8.61 3.13
CA PHE A 89 -3.40 9.85 3.04
C PHE A 89 -3.58 10.51 4.42
N LEU A 90 -3.78 9.72 5.46
CA LEU A 90 -3.92 10.21 6.83
C LEU A 90 -2.61 10.82 7.36
N GLU A 91 -1.48 10.19 7.05
CA GLU A 91 -0.14 10.68 7.37
C GLU A 91 0.11 12.04 6.73
N GLN A 92 -0.30 12.22 5.47
CA GLN A 92 -0.26 13.52 4.82
C GLN A 92 -1.15 14.53 5.53
N LEU A 93 -2.40 14.18 5.86
CA LEU A 93 -3.35 15.10 6.49
C LEU A 93 -2.87 15.63 7.85
N PHE A 94 -2.18 14.79 8.63
CA PHE A 94 -1.70 15.12 9.97
C PHE A 94 -0.19 15.38 10.05
N SER A 95 0.52 15.46 8.92
CA SER A 95 1.93 15.81 8.93
C SER A 95 2.09 17.24 9.43
N LEU A 96 3.04 17.44 10.33
CA LEU A 96 3.42 18.79 10.73
C LEU A 96 4.00 19.50 9.49
N PRO A 97 3.67 20.78 9.24
CA PRO A 97 4.31 21.53 8.17
C PRO A 97 5.83 21.49 8.41
N ASP A 98 6.57 20.98 7.42
CA ASP A 98 8.02 21.01 7.48
C ASP A 98 8.49 22.46 7.60
N ILE A 99 9.07 22.81 8.74
CA ILE A 99 9.65 24.15 9.00
C ILE A 99 10.90 24.43 8.16
N SER A 100 11.28 23.53 7.26
CA SER A 100 12.56 23.51 6.55
C SER A 100 12.49 23.84 5.05
N VAL A 101 11.38 24.35 4.52
CA VAL A 101 11.32 24.70 3.08
C VAL A 101 10.87 26.13 2.83
N ASN A 102 11.85 26.97 2.49
CA ASN A 102 11.67 28.05 1.53
C ASN A 102 11.18 27.45 0.22
N THR A 103 9.87 27.55 -0.03
CA THR A 103 9.20 27.50 -1.34
C THR A 103 9.84 26.57 -2.40
N CYS A 104 9.40 25.31 -2.47
CA CYS A 104 9.35 24.63 -3.77
C CYS A 104 8.23 23.56 -3.79
N SER A 105 7.04 24.06 -4.12
CA SER A 105 5.96 23.38 -4.86
C SER A 105 5.60 21.93 -4.52
N SER A 106 5.05 21.72 -3.33
CA SER A 106 3.91 20.80 -3.19
C SER A 106 2.68 21.63 -2.82
N PRO A 107 1.53 21.50 -3.50
CA PRO A 107 0.33 22.21 -3.09
C PRO A 107 0.02 21.82 -1.66
N HIS A 108 -0.06 22.83 -0.78
CA HIS A 108 -0.40 22.62 0.61
C HIS A 108 -1.75 21.91 0.67
N ILE A 109 -1.92 20.93 1.56
CA ILE A 109 -3.18 20.17 1.70
C ILE A 109 -4.38 21.10 1.86
N LEU A 110 -4.18 22.28 2.46
CA LEU A 110 -5.20 23.32 2.52
C LEU A 110 -5.65 23.79 1.13
N GLU A 111 -4.74 24.04 0.19
CA GLU A 111 -5.09 24.43 -1.18
C GLU A 111 -5.88 23.33 -1.90
N PHE A 112 -5.46 22.06 -1.75
CA PHE A 112 -6.18 20.91 -2.31
C PHE A 112 -7.57 20.70 -1.69
N LEU A 113 -7.71 20.83 -0.36
CA LEU A 113 -9.00 20.72 0.30
C LEU A 113 -9.91 21.90 -0.03
N THR A 114 -9.35 23.10 -0.22
CA THR A 114 -10.11 24.25 -0.69
C THR A 114 -10.62 24.05 -2.11
N SER A 115 -9.83 23.48 -3.03
CA SER A 115 -10.26 23.22 -4.41
C SER A 115 -11.35 22.15 -4.50
N ILE A 116 -11.32 21.13 -3.65
CA ILE A 116 -12.42 20.14 -3.54
C ILE A 116 -13.68 20.77 -2.97
N SER A 117 -13.53 21.67 -1.99
CA SER A 117 -14.68 22.31 -1.33
C SER A 117 -15.40 23.30 -2.23
N THR A 118 -14.67 24.01 -3.10
CA THR A 118 -15.25 24.94 -4.09
C THR A 118 -16.00 24.20 -5.20
N GLU A 119 -15.50 23.06 -5.69
CA GLU A 119 -16.20 22.25 -6.70
C GLU A 119 -17.56 21.69 -6.21
N LYS A 120 -17.71 21.41 -4.91
CA LYS A 120 -18.97 20.93 -4.35
C LYS A 120 -20.05 22.01 -4.25
N ASN A 121 -19.67 23.28 -4.10
CA ASN A 121 -20.62 24.39 -3.98
C ASN A 121 -21.27 24.78 -5.32
N ASP A 122 -20.59 24.56 -6.46
CA ASP A 122 -21.15 24.89 -7.78
C ASP A 122 -22.23 23.90 -8.26
N LYS A 123 -22.30 22.69 -7.69
CA LYS A 123 -23.28 21.66 -8.11
C LYS A 123 -24.59 21.67 -7.32
N ASN A 124 -24.70 22.47 -6.25
CA ASN A 124 -25.91 22.56 -5.41
C ASN A 124 -26.72 23.87 -5.61
N GLY A 125 -26.32 24.77 -6.51
CA GLY A 125 -26.90 26.10 -6.65
C GLY A 125 -27.53 26.41 -8.01
N LYS A 126 -28.47 25.60 -8.51
CA LYS A 126 -29.34 26.01 -9.64
C LYS A 126 -30.81 25.67 -9.42
N LYS A 127 -31.47 26.46 -8.57
CA LYS A 127 -32.89 26.86 -8.73
C LYS A 127 -33.10 28.19 -8.03
N SER A 128 -32.95 29.30 -8.75
CA SER A 128 -33.57 30.57 -8.39
C SER A 128 -33.97 31.33 -9.65
N PHE A 129 -35.28 31.33 -9.89
CA PHE A 129 -36.03 32.28 -10.70
C PHE A 129 -35.64 33.72 -10.32
N THR A 130 -35.46 34.59 -11.30
CA THR A 130 -35.68 36.04 -11.14
C THR A 130 -36.40 36.59 -12.36
N SER A 131 -37.66 36.95 -12.16
CA SER A 131 -38.44 37.82 -13.04
C SER A 131 -37.85 39.23 -12.99
N GLU A 132 -37.37 39.75 -14.11
CA GLU A 132 -37.06 41.18 -14.25
C GLU A 132 -38.27 41.91 -14.84
N ASN A 133 -38.85 42.73 -13.98
CA ASN A 133 -39.94 43.65 -14.25
C ASN A 133 -39.32 44.96 -14.77
N THR A 134 -39.31 45.18 -16.08
CA THR A 134 -38.87 46.45 -16.68
C THR A 134 -40.10 47.34 -16.87
N ASN A 135 -40.25 48.37 -16.03
CA ASN A 135 -41.09 49.52 -16.31
C ASN A 135 -40.37 50.83 -15.99
N ASP A 136 -40.49 51.73 -16.97
CA ASP A 136 -40.49 53.19 -16.90
C ASP A 136 -39.20 53.99 -17.04
N LYS A 137 -39.02 54.46 -18.30
CA LYS A 137 -38.98 55.88 -18.72
C LYS A 137 -38.17 56.88 -17.89
N LEU A 138 -37.15 57.46 -18.53
CA LEU A 138 -37.11 58.89 -18.87
C LEU A 138 -36.22 59.13 -20.09
#